data_AF-A0A3S0DZG1-F1
#
_entry.id   AF-A0A3S0DZG1-F1
#
_cell.length_a   1.000
_cell.length_b   1.000
_cell.length_c   1.000
_cell.angle_alpha   90.00
_cell.angle_beta   90.00
_cell.angle_gamma   90.00
#
_symmetry.space_group_name_H-M   'P 1'
#
loop_
_entity.id
_entity.type
_entity.pdbx_description
1 polymer ?
#
loop_
_entity_poly.entity_id
_entity_poly.type
_entity_poly.pdbx_seq_one_letter_code
_entity_poly.pdbx_strand_id
1 'polypeptide(L)'
;MRNLIVILIVTALTGCGSDIDCNDDNFKAIALQLIQNKLENVAWYREMKIALSPPTLVDIQTTSKNEEIKQSTCKANYSFEYNGRQRNIPIEYSLSYLQDSDKTNVSLDPDVIFKTLFVMVMAERPQNVQSRKEGSDVRPKTQSSVAPNLPIPAKAPQSEAEPNGEEEASNKRQNKSWQDTNGIIHNPDGTTSGRPVD
;
A
#
# COMPACT_ATOMS: atom_id res chain seq x y z
N MET A 1 66.62 11.39 29.07
CA MET A 1 65.23 11.30 29.56
C MET A 1 64.34 10.92 28.39
N ARG A 2 63.89 9.66 28.31
CA ARG A 2 63.02 9.14 27.24
C ARG A 2 61.59 9.16 27.75
N ASN A 3 60.75 10.03 27.19
CA ASN A 3 59.32 10.07 27.49
C ASN A 3 58.62 8.97 26.71
N LEU A 4 58.03 8.02 27.44
CA LEU A 4 57.29 6.88 26.94
C LEU A 4 55.82 7.32 26.82
N ILE A 5 55.40 7.67 25.60
CA ILE A 5 54.02 8.03 25.28
C ILE A 5 53.23 6.73 25.16
N VAL A 6 52.44 6.42 26.19
CA VAL A 6 51.48 5.32 26.18
C VAL A 6 50.25 5.78 25.39
N ILE A 7 50.17 5.39 24.11
CA ILE A 7 48.98 5.55 23.29
C ILE A 7 47.97 4.49 23.76
N LEU A 8 47.03 4.92 24.59
CA LEU A 8 45.92 4.11 25.05
C LEU A 8 44.91 4.01 23.89
N ILE A 9 45.08 2.98 23.06
CA ILE A 9 44.14 2.65 21.97
C ILE A 9 42.86 2.15 22.63
N VAL A 10 41.91 3.05 22.85
CA VAL A 10 40.52 2.69 23.12
C VAL A 10 39.98 2.10 21.83
N THR A 11 40.00 0.77 21.72
CA THR A 11 39.22 0.05 20.72
C THR A 11 37.75 0.31 21.03
N ALA A 12 37.19 1.31 20.34
CA ALA A 12 35.76 1.50 20.28
C ALA A 12 35.15 0.19 19.77
N LEU A 13 34.52 -0.55 20.67
CA LEU A 13 33.51 -1.54 20.32
C LEU A 13 32.33 -0.76 19.72
N THR A 14 32.50 -0.24 18.51
CA THR A 14 31.35 0.09 17.66
C THR A 14 30.76 -1.25 17.28
N GLY A 15 29.92 -1.79 18.16
CA GLY A 15 29.00 -2.84 17.76
C GLY A 15 28.24 -2.30 16.57
N CYS A 16 28.50 -2.84 15.39
CA CYS A 16 27.71 -2.61 14.18
C CYS A 16 26.31 -3.20 14.38
N GLY A 17 25.53 -2.64 15.30
CA GLY A 17 24.08 -2.74 15.25
C GLY A 17 23.66 -1.74 14.19
N SER A 18 23.11 -2.22 13.08
CA SER A 18 22.51 -1.36 12.06
C SER A 18 21.51 -0.42 12.76
N ASP A 19 21.80 0.88 12.71
CA ASP A 19 20.88 1.89 13.22
C ASP A 19 19.56 1.78 12.45
N ILE A 20 18.44 1.71 13.18
CA ILE A 20 17.11 1.69 12.59
C ILE A 20 16.83 3.08 12.03
N ASP A 21 16.89 3.22 10.72
CA ASP A 21 16.56 4.47 10.03
C ASP A 21 15.04 4.55 9.77
N CYS A 22 14.36 5.52 10.39
CA CYS A 22 12.94 5.79 10.12
C CYS A 22 12.68 6.11 8.64
N ASN A 23 13.67 6.62 7.92
CA ASN A 23 13.59 7.02 6.52
C ASN A 23 13.96 5.90 5.53
N ASP A 24 14.15 4.67 6.00
CA ASP A 24 14.35 3.50 5.15
C ASP A 24 13.09 3.22 4.30
N ASP A 25 13.28 3.03 2.99
CA ASP A 25 12.17 2.84 2.04
C ASP A 25 11.39 1.54 2.29
N ASN A 26 12.03 0.51 2.83
CA ASN A 26 11.36 -0.73 3.21
C ASN A 26 10.36 -0.49 4.36
N PHE A 27 10.75 0.27 5.39
CA PHE A 27 9.85 0.57 6.51
C PHE A 27 8.71 1.49 6.10
N LYS A 28 8.95 2.44 5.17
CA LYS A 28 7.88 3.24 4.56
C LYS A 28 6.87 2.37 3.82
N ALA A 29 7.35 1.44 3.00
CA ALA A 29 6.50 0.55 2.23
C ALA A 29 5.65 -0.34 3.15
N ILE A 30 6.25 -0.92 4.20
CA ILE A 30 5.53 -1.74 5.19
C ILE A 30 4.49 -0.89 5.93
N ALA A 31 4.85 0.31 6.39
CA ALA A 31 3.91 1.21 7.07
C ALA A 31 2.72 1.57 6.17
N LEU A 32 2.97 1.94 4.90
CA LEU A 32 1.92 2.20 3.92
C LEU A 32 1.04 0.97 3.68
N GLN A 33 1.63 -0.21 3.57
CA GLN A 33 0.89 -1.45 3.36
C GLN A 33 -0.03 -1.78 4.54
N LEU A 34 0.43 -1.59 5.78
CA LEU A 34 -0.41 -1.78 6.98
C LEU A 34 -1.63 -0.84 6.95
N ILE A 35 -1.41 0.43 6.61
CA ILE A 35 -2.47 1.43 6.49
C ILE A 35 -3.46 1.03 5.38
N GLN A 36 -2.95 0.70 4.19
CA GLN A 36 -3.76 0.34 3.03
C GLN A 36 -4.57 -0.94 3.25
N ASN A 37 -3.94 -2.00 3.78
CA ASN A 37 -4.62 -3.27 4.05
C ASN A 37 -5.78 -3.07 5.02
N LYS A 38 -5.58 -2.26 6.08
CA LYS A 38 -6.68 -1.93 6.98
C LYS A 38 -7.77 -1.17 6.22
N LEU A 39 -7.41 -0.16 5.40
CA LEU A 39 -8.38 0.72 4.71
C LEU A 39 -9.23 -0.07 3.70
N GLU A 40 -8.62 -0.98 2.94
CA GLU A 40 -9.30 -1.80 1.93
C GLU A 40 -10.34 -2.78 2.50
N ASN A 41 -10.22 -3.09 3.80
CA ASN A 41 -11.17 -3.92 4.52
C ASN A 41 -12.43 -3.15 4.96
N VAL A 42 -12.48 -1.83 4.79
CA VAL A 42 -13.63 -1.01 5.18
C VAL A 42 -14.47 -0.61 3.96
N ALA A 43 -15.78 -0.86 4.03
CA ALA A 43 -16.68 -0.71 2.89
C ALA A 43 -16.70 0.71 2.30
N TRP A 44 -16.79 1.76 3.15
CA TRP A 44 -16.84 3.15 2.69
C TRP A 44 -15.55 3.58 1.95
N TYR A 45 -14.40 3.01 2.31
CA TYR A 45 -13.14 3.37 1.68
C TYR A 45 -13.08 2.91 0.22
N ARG A 46 -13.72 1.78 -0.11
CA ARG A 46 -13.75 1.26 -1.50
C ARG A 46 -14.43 2.23 -2.46
N GLU A 47 -15.53 2.84 -2.03
CA GLU A 47 -16.25 3.84 -2.82
C GLU A 47 -15.43 5.12 -2.97
N MET A 48 -14.68 5.48 -1.93
CA MET A 48 -13.85 6.69 -1.92
C MET A 48 -12.54 6.59 -2.68
N LYS A 49 -11.96 5.40 -2.77
CA LYS A 49 -10.64 5.17 -3.38
C LYS A 49 -10.56 5.76 -4.80
N ILE A 50 -11.69 5.89 -5.48
CA ILE A 50 -11.80 6.52 -6.81
C ILE A 50 -11.44 8.01 -6.84
N ALA A 51 -11.59 8.71 -5.72
CA ALA A 51 -11.36 10.15 -5.58
C ALA A 51 -10.09 10.48 -4.77
N LEU A 52 -9.35 9.46 -4.35
CA LEU A 52 -8.10 9.56 -3.61
C LEU A 52 -6.93 9.26 -4.53
N SER A 53 -5.88 10.08 -4.50
CA SER A 53 -4.61 9.69 -5.13
C SER A 53 -3.95 8.55 -4.37
N PRO A 54 -2.99 7.83 -4.97
CA PRO A 54 -2.08 6.96 -4.23
C PRO A 54 -1.44 7.74 -3.08
N PRO A 55 -1.49 7.23 -1.84
CA PRO A 55 -0.91 7.89 -0.68
C PRO A 55 0.60 7.67 -0.60
N THR A 56 1.29 8.59 0.08
CA THR A 56 2.73 8.52 0.36
C THR A 56 3.01 8.92 1.80
N LEU A 57 4.17 8.54 2.33
CA LEU A 57 4.68 9.06 3.60
C LEU A 57 5.73 10.13 3.33
N VAL A 58 5.53 11.32 3.89
CA VAL A 58 6.44 12.46 3.77
C VAL A 58 6.82 13.01 5.15
N ASP A 59 7.83 13.88 5.20
CA ASP A 59 8.30 14.54 6.42
C ASP A 59 8.61 13.58 7.59
N ILE A 60 9.27 12.46 7.28
CA ILE A 60 9.58 11.42 8.25
C ILE A 60 10.67 11.90 9.21
N GLN A 61 10.43 11.78 10.52
CA GLN A 61 11.34 12.21 11.58
C GLN A 61 11.38 11.17 12.70
N THR A 62 12.58 10.82 13.17
CA THR A 62 12.76 10.02 14.39
C THR A 62 12.51 10.89 15.61
N THR A 63 11.52 10.53 16.44
CA THR A 63 11.17 11.28 17.66
C THR A 63 11.75 10.68 18.92
N SER A 64 11.98 9.37 18.93
CA SER A 64 12.55 8.66 20.06
C SER A 64 13.38 7.48 19.57
N LYS A 65 14.47 7.18 20.26
CA LYS A 65 15.31 6.01 20.03
C LYS A 65 15.61 5.38 21.39
N ASN A 66 15.33 4.09 21.52
CA ASN A 66 15.71 3.28 22.66
C ASN A 66 16.71 2.22 22.20
N GLU A 67 17.97 2.43 22.53
CA GLU A 67 19.07 1.55 22.10
C GLU A 67 19.10 0.22 22.85
N GLU A 68 18.60 0.18 24.09
CA GLU A 68 18.60 -1.04 24.92
C GLU A 68 17.72 -2.14 24.30
N ILE A 69 16.55 -1.75 23.79
CA ILE A 69 15.59 -2.66 23.16
C ILE A 69 15.53 -2.52 21.64
N LYS A 70 16.45 -1.76 21.04
CA LYS A 70 16.50 -1.47 19.60
C LYS A 70 15.12 -1.07 19.03
N GLN A 71 14.52 -0.05 19.65
CA GLN A 71 13.24 0.50 19.23
C GLN A 71 13.41 1.97 18.80
N SER A 72 12.69 2.38 17.76
CA SER A 72 12.61 3.77 17.33
C SER A 72 11.16 4.17 17.11
N THR A 73 10.81 5.40 17.49
CA THR A 73 9.51 6.00 17.19
C THR A 73 9.70 7.03 16.09
N CYS A 74 8.86 6.96 15.07
CA CYS A 74 8.92 7.78 13.88
C CYS A 74 7.60 8.57 13.74
N LYS A 75 7.69 9.85 13.43
CA LYS A 75 6.56 10.67 12.98
C LYS A 75 6.65 10.89 11.48
N ALA A 76 5.50 10.89 10.82
CA ALA A 76 5.40 11.17 9.39
C ALA A 76 4.06 11.82 9.06
N ASN A 77 3.96 12.33 7.84
CA ASN A 77 2.70 12.78 7.26
C ASN A 77 2.22 11.76 6.22
N TYR A 78 1.04 11.17 6.46
CA TYR A 78 0.33 10.40 5.46
C TYR A 78 -0.34 11.35 4.47
N SER A 79 0.24 11.42 3.27
CA SER A 79 0.01 12.47 2.27
C SER A 79 -0.70 11.91 1.04
N PHE A 80 -1.82 12.51 0.68
CA PHE A 80 -2.66 12.11 -0.46
C PHE A 80 -3.43 13.30 -1.02
N GLU A 81 -3.90 13.21 -2.25
CA GLU A 81 -4.82 14.17 -2.86
C GLU A 81 -6.26 13.68 -2.69
N TYR A 82 -7.14 14.58 -2.26
CA TYR A 82 -8.59 14.36 -2.24
C TYR A 82 -9.30 15.57 -2.84
N ASN A 83 -10.17 15.35 -3.83
CA ASN A 83 -10.88 16.42 -4.54
C ASN A 83 -9.94 17.53 -5.09
N GLY A 84 -8.76 17.16 -5.60
CA GLY A 84 -7.79 18.13 -6.14
C GLY A 84 -7.03 18.93 -5.09
N ARG A 85 -7.10 18.54 -3.81
CA ARG A 85 -6.41 19.20 -2.70
C ARG A 85 -5.48 18.22 -2.00
N GLN A 86 -4.23 18.64 -1.78
CA GLN A 86 -3.30 17.88 -0.96
C GLN A 86 -3.79 17.84 0.49
N ARG A 87 -3.77 16.67 1.09
CA ARG A 87 -4.13 16.39 2.48
C ARG A 87 -3.00 15.65 3.15
N ASN A 88 -2.68 16.06 4.37
CA ASN A 88 -1.67 15.45 5.21
C ASN A 88 -2.32 15.06 6.53
N ILE A 89 -2.15 13.81 6.93
CA ILE A 89 -2.58 13.30 8.23
C ILE A 89 -1.31 12.97 9.03
N PRO A 90 -1.05 13.63 10.16
CA PRO A 90 0.10 13.29 10.99
C PRO A 90 -0.10 11.90 11.58
N ILE A 91 0.92 11.06 11.46
CA ILE A 91 0.93 9.69 11.97
C ILE A 91 2.19 9.45 12.79
N GLU A 92 2.10 8.48 13.69
CA GLU A 92 3.23 7.96 14.46
C GLU A 92 3.30 6.45 14.25
N TYR A 93 4.49 5.93 14.01
CA TYR A 93 4.77 4.50 13.93
C TYR A 93 6.03 4.16 14.73
N SER A 94 6.07 2.94 15.24
CA SER A 94 7.21 2.40 15.97
C SER A 94 7.88 1.30 15.15
N LEU A 95 9.21 1.31 15.17
CA LEU A 95 10.07 0.28 14.60
C LEU A 95 10.72 -0.48 15.75
N SER A 96 10.56 -1.79 15.79
CA SER A 96 11.12 -2.64 16.85
C SER A 96 11.88 -3.81 16.24
N TYR A 97 13.16 -3.95 16.56
CA TYR A 97 13.96 -5.07 16.09
C TYR A 97 13.69 -6.34 16.90
N LEU A 98 13.36 -7.44 16.20
CA LEU A 98 13.08 -8.75 16.78
C LEU A 98 14.31 -9.66 16.62
N GLN A 99 15.09 -9.81 17.69
CA GLN A 99 16.35 -10.55 17.68
C GLN A 99 16.20 -12.00 17.21
N ASP A 100 15.12 -12.68 17.58
CA ASP A 100 14.89 -14.09 17.21
C ASP A 100 14.70 -14.30 15.70
N SER A 101 14.25 -13.27 14.98
CA SER A 101 13.90 -13.36 13.56
C SER A 101 14.81 -12.52 12.65
N ASP A 102 15.72 -11.75 13.24
CA ASP A 102 16.55 -10.74 12.57
C ASP A 102 15.72 -9.78 11.67
N LYS A 103 14.50 -9.47 12.12
CA LYS A 103 13.56 -8.60 11.38
C LYS A 103 13.17 -7.40 12.23
N THR A 104 12.98 -6.27 11.56
CA THR A 104 12.37 -5.09 12.17
C THR A 104 10.87 -5.13 11.93
N ASN A 105 10.10 -5.07 13.00
CA ASN A 105 8.65 -4.98 12.95
C ASN A 105 8.22 -3.51 12.91
N VAL A 106 7.21 -3.21 12.11
CA VAL A 106 6.58 -1.89 12.01
C VAL A 106 5.23 -1.95 12.70
N SER A 107 5.03 -1.13 13.72
CA SER A 107 3.77 -1.00 14.44
C SER A 107 3.23 0.41 14.26
N LEU A 108 1.96 0.51 13.87
CA LEU A 108 1.27 1.77 13.65
C LEU A 108 -0.17 1.60 14.12
N ASP A 109 -0.75 2.65 14.72
CA ASP A 109 -2.17 2.72 14.99
C ASP A 109 -2.91 3.31 13.77
N PRO A 110 -3.58 2.48 12.96
CA PRO A 110 -4.23 2.98 11.76
C PRO A 110 -5.51 3.76 12.10
N ASP A 111 -6.08 3.61 13.30
CA ASP A 111 -7.38 4.18 13.65
C ASP A 111 -7.38 5.72 13.59
N VAL A 112 -6.22 6.35 13.82
CA VAL A 112 -6.05 7.79 13.64
C VAL A 112 -6.35 8.19 12.19
N ILE A 113 -5.79 7.45 11.23
CA ILE A 113 -5.98 7.68 9.80
C ILE A 113 -7.44 7.43 9.43
N PHE A 114 -8.04 6.35 9.94
CA PHE A 114 -9.46 6.04 9.71
C PHE A 114 -10.37 7.17 10.14
N LYS A 115 -10.24 7.62 11.39
CA LYS A 115 -11.11 8.65 11.95
C LYS A 115 -10.98 9.94 11.18
N THR A 116 -9.75 10.35 10.85
CA THR A 116 -9.51 11.59 10.10
C THR A 116 -10.01 11.48 8.66
N LEU A 117 -9.77 10.38 7.96
CA LEU A 117 -10.32 10.14 6.62
C LEU A 117 -11.84 10.15 6.66
N PHE A 118 -12.45 9.39 7.58
CA PHE A 118 -13.90 9.29 7.73
C PHE A 118 -14.57 10.67 7.91
N VAL A 119 -14.04 11.50 8.81
CA VAL A 119 -14.54 12.86 9.02
C VAL A 119 -14.43 13.69 7.74
N MET A 120 -13.34 13.53 6.99
CA MET A 120 -13.13 14.25 5.72
C MET A 120 -14.18 13.87 4.66
N VAL A 121 -14.50 12.58 4.50
CA VAL A 121 -15.54 12.09 3.57
C VAL A 121 -16.90 12.66 3.88
N MET A 122 -17.24 12.68 5.17
CA MET A 122 -18.56 13.09 5.63
C MET A 122 -18.72 14.61 5.47
N ALA A 123 -17.61 15.36 5.54
CA ALA A 123 -17.59 16.81 5.34
C ALA A 123 -17.58 17.21 3.85
N GLU A 124 -16.90 16.46 2.99
CA GLU A 124 -16.68 16.78 1.59
C GLU A 124 -17.13 15.62 0.69
N ARG A 125 -18.20 15.80 -0.09
CA ARG A 125 -18.60 14.79 -1.07
C ARG A 125 -17.52 14.62 -2.14
N PRO A 126 -17.32 13.41 -2.70
CA PRO A 126 -16.42 13.21 -3.82
C PRO A 126 -16.87 14.07 -5.00
N GLN A 127 -16.00 14.96 -5.46
CA GLN A 127 -16.23 15.64 -6.73
C GLN A 127 -15.94 14.63 -7.83
N ASN A 128 -16.91 14.42 -8.72
CA ASN A 128 -16.73 13.53 -9.85
C ASN A 128 -15.59 14.10 -10.72
N VAL A 129 -14.39 13.53 -10.63
CA VAL A 129 -13.18 14.05 -11.30
C VAL A 129 -13.35 14.08 -12.82
N GLN A 130 -14.30 13.30 -13.36
CA GLN A 130 -14.62 13.29 -14.79
C GLN A 130 -15.12 14.64 -15.32
N SER A 131 -15.83 15.46 -14.54
CA SER A 131 -16.36 16.74 -15.04
C SER A 131 -15.32 17.86 -15.13
N ARG A 132 -14.07 17.63 -14.70
CA ARG A 132 -13.00 18.65 -14.77
C ARG A 132 -12.21 18.65 -16.08
N LYS A 133 -12.34 17.62 -16.93
CA LYS A 133 -11.62 17.55 -18.22
C LYS A 133 -12.36 18.13 -19.42
N GLU A 134 -13.62 18.55 -19.29
CA GLU A 134 -14.44 19.04 -20.42
C GLU A 134 -14.50 20.57 -20.58
N GLY A 135 -13.69 21.34 -19.84
CA GLY A 135 -13.76 22.81 -19.80
C GLY A 135 -12.63 23.60 -20.47
N SER A 136 -11.71 22.97 -21.20
CA SER A 136 -10.69 23.71 -21.99
C SER A 136 -11.02 23.61 -23.46
N ASP A 137 -11.78 24.60 -23.91
CA ASP A 137 -12.29 24.83 -25.25
C ASP A 137 -11.12 25.04 -26.24
N VAL A 138 -10.58 23.94 -26.78
CA VAL A 138 -9.89 23.93 -28.08
C VAL A 138 -10.84 23.27 -29.06
N ARG A 139 -11.76 24.07 -29.58
CA ARG A 139 -12.68 23.79 -30.69
C ARG A 139 -12.01 22.97 -31.82
N PRO A 140 -12.30 21.67 -31.99
CA PRO A 140 -12.00 20.95 -33.22
C PRO A 140 -13.22 21.05 -34.15
N LYS A 141 -12.96 21.39 -35.42
CA LYS A 141 -13.98 21.41 -36.47
C LYS A 141 -14.72 20.07 -36.53
N THR A 142 -16.04 20.17 -36.59
CA THR A 142 -16.99 19.11 -36.91
C THR A 142 -16.53 18.31 -38.13
N GLN A 143 -16.28 17.02 -37.94
CA GLN A 143 -16.47 16.02 -38.98
C GLN A 143 -17.39 14.91 -38.45
N SER A 144 -18.53 14.83 -39.12
CA SER A 144 -19.51 13.76 -39.00
C SER A 144 -18.90 12.46 -39.53
N SER A 145 -18.87 11.40 -38.72
CA SER A 145 -18.85 10.04 -39.24
C SER A 145 -19.38 9.02 -38.22
N VAL A 146 -20.53 8.44 -38.59
CA VAL A 146 -20.90 7.01 -38.49
C VAL A 146 -20.51 6.27 -37.21
N ALA A 147 -21.53 5.86 -36.45
CA ALA A 147 -21.41 4.96 -35.31
C ALA A 147 -20.78 3.62 -35.70
N PRO A 148 -19.71 3.15 -35.03
CA PRO A 148 -19.21 1.80 -35.20
C PRO A 148 -20.01 0.83 -34.32
N ASN A 149 -20.45 -0.27 -34.94
CA ASN A 149 -20.91 -1.47 -34.23
C ASN A 149 -19.82 -1.91 -33.24
N LEU A 150 -20.17 -1.96 -31.94
CA LEU A 150 -19.31 -2.52 -30.90
C LEU A 150 -19.10 -4.02 -31.16
N PRO A 151 -17.87 -4.49 -31.38
CA PRO A 151 -17.59 -5.91 -31.43
C PRO A 151 -17.82 -6.51 -30.03
N ILE A 152 -18.53 -7.63 -30.01
CA ILE A 152 -18.67 -8.51 -28.84
C ILE A 152 -17.25 -8.77 -28.30
N PRO A 153 -16.96 -8.53 -27.01
CA PRO A 153 -15.63 -8.72 -26.46
C PRO A 153 -15.18 -10.16 -26.70
N ALA A 154 -14.05 -10.29 -27.40
CA ALA A 154 -13.40 -11.57 -27.60
C ALA A 154 -13.19 -12.24 -26.25
N LYS A 155 -13.62 -13.50 -26.15
CA LYS A 155 -13.45 -14.37 -24.98
C LYS A 155 -12.00 -14.23 -24.49
N ALA A 156 -11.84 -13.69 -23.27
CA ALA A 156 -10.51 -13.46 -22.69
C ALA A 156 -9.71 -14.78 -22.72
N PRO A 157 -8.40 -14.72 -23.03
CA PRO A 157 -7.56 -15.91 -23.02
C PRO A 157 -7.69 -16.57 -21.65
N GLN A 158 -8.06 -17.86 -21.64
CA GLN A 158 -8.14 -18.64 -20.42
C GLN A 158 -6.78 -18.53 -19.72
N SER A 159 -6.79 -18.06 -18.48
CA SER A 159 -5.60 -17.89 -17.67
C SER A 159 -4.80 -19.20 -17.64
N GLU A 160 -3.48 -19.10 -17.81
CA GLU A 160 -2.52 -20.21 -17.69
C GLU A 160 -2.42 -20.75 -16.25
N ALA A 161 -3.32 -20.34 -15.35
CA ALA A 161 -3.32 -20.73 -13.95
C ALA A 161 -3.51 -22.24 -13.78
N GLU A 162 -2.68 -22.85 -12.94
CA GLU A 162 -2.71 -24.28 -12.63
C GLU A 162 -3.67 -24.55 -11.46
N PRO A 163 -4.51 -25.61 -11.54
CA PRO A 163 -5.43 -25.98 -10.46
C PRO A 163 -4.68 -26.46 -9.21
N ASN A 164 -5.21 -26.15 -8.02
CA ASN A 164 -4.61 -26.50 -6.72
C ASN A 164 -4.72 -28.00 -6.32
N GLY A 165 -5.02 -28.89 -7.28
CA GLY A 165 -5.23 -30.31 -7.03
C GLY A 165 -6.09 -31.00 -8.09
N GLU A 166 -6.34 -32.30 -7.90
CA GLU A 166 -7.11 -33.11 -8.85
C GLU A 166 -8.60 -32.71 -8.92
N GLU A 167 -9.20 -32.34 -7.78
CA GLU A 167 -10.58 -31.85 -7.71
C GLU A 167 -10.73 -30.55 -8.53
N GLU A 168 -9.83 -29.59 -8.31
CA GLU A 168 -9.83 -28.33 -9.04
C GLU A 168 -9.51 -28.50 -10.53
N ALA A 169 -8.67 -29.48 -10.88
CA ALA A 169 -8.42 -29.84 -12.27
C ALA A 169 -9.69 -30.39 -12.95
N SER A 170 -10.49 -31.19 -12.23
CA SER A 170 -11.78 -31.68 -12.70
C SER A 170 -12.80 -30.54 -12.87
N ASN A 171 -12.88 -29.64 -11.89
CA ASN A 171 -13.74 -28.45 -11.95
C ASN A 171 -13.40 -27.54 -13.14
N LYS A 172 -12.10 -27.29 -13.39
CA LYS A 172 -11.61 -26.55 -14.56
C LYS A 172 -12.05 -27.19 -15.87
N ARG A 173 -11.92 -28.51 -16.01
CA ARG A 173 -12.35 -29.27 -17.21
C ARG A 173 -13.86 -29.23 -17.43
N GLN A 174 -14.64 -29.15 -16.35
CA GLN A 174 -16.11 -29.09 -16.38
C GLN A 174 -16.67 -27.66 -16.48
N ASN A 175 -15.81 -26.64 -16.63
CA ASN A 175 -16.20 -25.23 -16.61
C ASN A 175 -17.03 -24.87 -15.36
N LYS A 176 -16.62 -25.38 -14.19
CA LYS A 176 -17.12 -25.00 -12.86
C LYS A 176 -16.15 -24.03 -12.20
N SER A 177 -16.53 -23.41 -11.08
CA SER A 177 -15.59 -22.63 -10.28
C SER A 177 -14.47 -23.52 -9.74
N TRP A 178 -13.23 -23.06 -9.79
CA TRP A 178 -12.06 -23.81 -9.32
C TRP A 178 -10.98 -22.91 -8.72
N GLN A 179 -10.17 -23.43 -7.79
CA GLN A 179 -9.10 -22.68 -7.14
C GLN A 179 -7.71 -22.99 -7.73
N ASP A 180 -6.90 -21.96 -7.99
CA ASP A 180 -5.51 -22.12 -8.43
C ASP A 180 -4.52 -22.28 -7.27
N THR A 181 -3.27 -22.58 -7.60
CA THR A 181 -2.18 -22.76 -6.62
C THR A 181 -1.88 -21.52 -5.77
N ASN A 182 -2.36 -20.33 -6.17
CA ASN A 182 -2.25 -19.09 -5.39
C ASN A 182 -3.48 -18.83 -4.52
N GLY A 183 -4.43 -19.76 -4.49
CA GLY A 183 -5.66 -19.64 -3.73
C GLY A 183 -6.72 -18.77 -4.39
N ILE A 184 -6.57 -18.39 -5.66
CA ILE A 184 -7.54 -17.57 -6.40
C ILE A 184 -8.63 -18.46 -6.98
N ILE A 185 -9.90 -18.11 -6.74
CA ILE A 185 -11.05 -18.83 -7.31
C ILE A 185 -11.36 -18.24 -8.68
N HIS A 186 -11.32 -19.08 -9.73
CA HIS A 186 -11.69 -18.78 -11.11
C HIS A 186 -13.12 -19.24 -11.37
N ASN A 187 -13.96 -18.36 -11.91
CA ASN A 187 -15.37 -18.66 -12.22
C ASN A 187 -15.59 -18.97 -13.71
N PRO A 188 -16.69 -19.65 -14.06
CA PRO A 188 -17.02 -19.99 -15.45
C PRO A 188 -17.24 -18.79 -16.38
N ASP A 189 -17.56 -17.62 -15.81
CA ASP A 189 -17.76 -16.36 -16.53
C ASP A 189 -16.44 -15.61 -16.82
N GLY A 190 -15.30 -16.16 -16.39
CA GLY A 190 -13.98 -15.56 -16.54
C GLY A 190 -13.61 -14.58 -15.44
N THR A 191 -14.47 -14.39 -14.42
CA THR A 191 -14.12 -13.59 -13.25
C THR A 191 -13.25 -14.37 -12.28
N THR A 192 -12.43 -13.66 -11.51
CA THR A 192 -11.62 -14.23 -10.42
C THR A 192 -12.00 -13.58 -9.10
N SER A 193 -12.12 -14.35 -8.02
CA SER A 193 -12.29 -13.80 -6.67
C SER A 193 -11.04 -14.05 -5.83
N GLY A 194 -10.41 -12.98 -5.36
CA GLY A 194 -9.09 -13.00 -4.70
C GLY A 194 -9.17 -12.96 -3.17
N ARG A 195 -10.03 -13.76 -2.54
CA ARG A 195 -9.99 -13.92 -1.09
C ARG A 195 -9.51 -15.32 -0.74
N PRO A 196 -8.39 -15.47 0.01
CA PRO A 196 -8.09 -16.73 0.65
C PRO A 196 -9.29 -17.09 1.53
N VAL A 197 -9.76 -18.33 1.40
CA VAL A 197 -10.66 -18.93 2.39
C VAL A 197 -9.73 -19.35 3.53
N ASP A 198 -9.79 -18.64 4.66
CA ASP A 198 -9.17 -19.12 5.92
C ASP A 198 -9.77 -20.47 6.33
#